data_AF-A0A701K2X4-F1
#
_entry.id   AF-A0A701K2X4-F1
#
_cell.length_a   1.000
_cell.length_b   1.000
_cell.length_c   1.000
_cell.angle_alpha   90.00
_cell.angle_beta   90.00
_cell.angle_gamma   90.00
#
_symmetry.space_group_name_H-M   'P 1'
#
loop_
_entity.id
_entity.type
_entity.pdbx_description
1 polymer ?
#
loop_
_entity_poly.entity_id
_entity_poly.type
_entity_poly.pdbx_seq_one_letter_code
_entity_poly.pdbx_strand_id
1 'polypeptide(L)'
;QVIPENEGGWWIREVGLFDESGALIAVGNCPESYKPQLAEGSGRTQTVRMVLITSSTDNITLKIDPAVVLATRKYVDDKVLELKVYVDDLMAKHLAAPDPHSQYAQKESPTFTGTPKAPTPAAGNNTTQVATTAFVQAALTAIINGAPATLDTLKEIAVAINNDPKFSTTINNALALKAPLLSPALTGTPTAPTAAQSVNNTQIATTAFVKSAIAAMVGSAPAALDTLNELAAALGNDPNFATTMLNALAGKQPLDNTLTNLSGKDVAGLLAY
;
A
#
# COMPACT_ATOMS: atom_id res chain seq x y z
N GLN A 1 45.29 -57.12 63.61
CA GLN A 1 45.67 -58.32 62.84
C GLN A 1 44.41 -59.15 62.57
N VAL A 2 44.31 -59.78 61.39
CA VAL A 2 43.23 -60.72 61.06
C VAL A 2 43.79 -62.13 61.15
N ILE A 3 43.23 -62.99 62.01
CA ILE A 3 43.63 -64.41 62.09
C ILE A 3 42.80 -65.18 61.06
N PRO A 4 43.43 -65.80 60.05
CA PRO A 4 42.73 -66.53 59.00
C PRO A 4 42.00 -67.76 59.57
N GLU A 5 41.14 -68.37 58.75
CA GLU A 5 40.22 -69.44 59.17
C GLU A 5 40.87 -70.83 59.33
N ASN A 6 42.07 -71.01 58.80
CA ASN A 6 42.84 -72.26 58.84
C ASN A 6 43.73 -72.41 60.09
N GLU A 7 43.89 -71.35 60.88
CA GLU A 7 44.66 -71.31 62.12
C GLU A 7 43.72 -71.21 63.34
N GLY A 8 43.72 -72.23 64.20
CA GLY A 8 42.84 -72.33 65.37
C GLY A 8 43.03 -73.63 66.16
N GLY A 9 42.11 -73.92 67.09
CA GLY A 9 42.16 -75.09 67.98
C GLY A 9 42.61 -74.76 69.41
N TRP A 10 42.63 -73.47 69.78
CA TRP A 10 43.03 -73.01 71.11
C TRP A 10 42.13 -71.89 71.64
N TRP A 11 42.18 -71.72 72.95
CA TRP A 11 41.54 -70.61 73.65
C TRP A 11 42.44 -69.38 73.62
N ILE A 12 41.91 -68.27 73.13
CA ILE A 12 42.58 -66.98 73.21
C ILE A 12 42.19 -66.32 74.53
N ARG A 13 43.18 -66.05 75.38
CA ARG A 13 43.02 -65.41 76.69
C ARG A 13 43.82 -64.12 76.81
N GLU A 14 44.91 -64.01 76.06
CA GLU A 14 45.82 -62.87 76.08
C GLU A 14 46.30 -62.57 74.66
N VAL A 15 46.58 -61.30 74.37
CA VAL A 15 47.07 -60.83 73.08
C VAL A 15 48.33 -60.00 73.32
N GLY A 16 49.43 -60.36 72.65
CA GLY A 16 50.67 -59.58 72.65
C GLY A 16 50.91 -58.87 71.32
N LEU A 17 51.41 -57.64 71.36
CA LEU A 17 51.93 -56.93 70.20
C LEU A 17 53.46 -56.95 70.24
N PHE A 18 54.07 -57.51 69.21
CA PHE A 18 55.52 -57.61 69.08
C PHE A 18 56.03 -56.61 68.03
N ASP A 19 57.24 -56.11 68.21
CA ASP A 19 57.94 -55.36 67.15
C ASP A 19 58.60 -56.30 66.13
N GLU A 20 59.21 -55.70 65.10
CA GLU A 20 59.94 -56.42 64.06
C GLU A 20 61.17 -57.19 64.58
N SER A 21 61.70 -56.81 65.75
CA SER A 21 62.79 -57.53 66.43
C SER A 21 62.32 -58.68 67.31
N GLY A 22 61.01 -58.86 67.45
CA GLY A 22 60.39 -59.88 68.30
C GLY A 22 60.27 -59.49 69.78
N ALA A 23 60.50 -58.23 70.14
CA ALA A 23 60.28 -57.75 71.50
C ALA A 23 58.79 -57.46 71.75
N LEU A 24 58.27 -57.87 72.91
CA LEU A 24 56.88 -57.64 73.28
C LEU A 24 56.69 -56.17 73.72
N ILE A 25 55.90 -55.41 72.96
CA ILE A 25 55.65 -53.97 73.17
C ILE A 25 54.43 -53.75 74.07
N ALA A 26 53.40 -54.58 73.94
CA ALA A 26 52.18 -54.43 74.72
C ALA A 26 51.45 -55.76 74.89
N VAL A 27 50.77 -55.92 76.02
CA VAL A 27 49.92 -57.08 76.33
C VAL A 27 48.52 -56.60 76.67
N GLY A 28 47.51 -57.28 76.14
CA GLY A 28 46.10 -57.05 76.43
C GLY A 28 45.43 -58.34 76.88
N ASN A 29 44.70 -58.28 78.00
CA ASN A 29 43.82 -59.36 78.41
C ASN A 29 42.55 -59.35 77.54
N CYS A 30 42.11 -60.50 77.04
CA CYS A 30 40.85 -60.62 76.32
C CYS A 30 39.96 -61.68 76.99
N PRO A 31 38.62 -61.49 76.98
CA PRO A 31 37.69 -62.51 77.44
C PRO A 31 37.97 -63.83 76.73
N GLU A 32 37.95 -64.93 77.48
CA GLU A 32 38.25 -66.27 76.97
C GLU A 32 37.36 -66.58 75.75
N SER A 33 37.98 -66.61 74.57
CA SER A 33 37.29 -66.82 73.30
C SER A 33 37.93 -67.99 72.58
N TYR A 34 37.14 -69.02 72.26
CA TYR A 34 37.61 -70.15 71.47
C TYR A 34 37.69 -69.79 69.99
N LYS A 35 38.85 -70.04 69.38
CA LYS A 35 39.07 -69.90 67.94
C LYS A 35 39.05 -71.31 67.32
N PRO A 36 37.92 -71.74 66.73
CA PRO A 36 37.83 -73.07 66.13
C PRO A 36 38.70 -73.18 64.88
N GLN A 37 39.22 -74.38 64.63
CA GLN A 37 39.91 -74.68 63.37
C GLN A 37 38.90 -75.16 62.32
N LEU A 38 39.14 -74.89 61.03
CA LEU A 38 38.21 -75.27 59.94
C LEU A 38 37.83 -76.76 59.96
N ALA A 39 38.74 -77.64 60.42
CA ALA A 39 38.52 -79.09 60.57
C ALA A 39 37.49 -79.45 61.67
N GLU A 40 37.19 -78.55 62.59
CA GLU A 40 36.19 -78.70 63.67
C GLU A 40 34.78 -78.29 63.22
N GLY A 41 34.57 -78.04 61.92
CA GLY A 41 33.27 -77.76 61.32
C GLY A 41 32.83 -76.28 61.40
N SER A 42 33.69 -75.37 61.86
CA SER A 42 33.43 -73.92 61.87
C SER A 42 34.70 -73.12 61.61
N GLY A 43 34.82 -72.54 60.42
CA GLY A 43 35.86 -71.55 60.09
C GLY A 43 35.35 -70.14 60.38
N ARG A 44 36.01 -69.40 61.28
CA ARG A 44 35.63 -68.02 61.61
C ARG A 44 36.84 -67.10 61.44
N THR A 45 36.75 -66.10 60.58
CA THR A 45 37.72 -64.99 60.55
C THR A 45 37.47 -64.10 61.76
N GLN A 46 38.45 -64.00 62.66
CA GLN A 46 38.33 -63.21 63.89
C GLN A 46 39.28 -62.02 63.81
N THR A 47 38.72 -60.81 63.92
CA THR A 47 39.50 -59.57 63.99
C THR A 47 39.76 -59.24 65.45
N VAL A 48 41.04 -59.24 65.83
CA VAL A 48 41.47 -58.78 67.15
C VAL A 48 41.87 -57.31 67.03
N ARG A 49 41.16 -56.43 67.73
CA ARG A 49 41.48 -55.00 67.83
C ARG A 49 42.06 -54.73 69.20
N MET A 50 43.35 -54.42 69.24
CA MET A 50 44.00 -53.92 70.46
C MET A 50 43.96 -52.39 70.43
N VAL A 51 43.33 -51.78 71.43
CA VAL A 51 43.34 -50.33 71.62
C VAL A 51 44.48 -50.03 72.59
N LEU A 52 45.57 -49.44 72.09
CA LEU A 52 46.67 -49.00 72.94
C LEU A 52 46.38 -47.57 73.42
N ILE A 53 46.43 -47.37 74.73
CA ILE A 53 46.43 -46.04 75.35
C ILE A 53 47.86 -45.76 75.76
N THR A 54 48.50 -44.82 75.09
CA THR A 54 49.88 -44.41 75.40
C THR A 54 49.87 -43.14 76.24
N SER A 55 50.63 -43.12 77.33
CA SER A 55 50.74 -41.98 78.23
C SER A 55 51.65 -40.85 77.71
N SER A 56 52.47 -41.12 76.69
CA SER A 56 53.29 -40.11 76.01
C SER A 56 53.13 -40.25 74.49
N THR A 57 52.57 -39.21 73.87
CA THR A 57 52.45 -39.10 72.41
C THR A 57 53.77 -38.79 71.72
N ASP A 58 54.80 -38.36 72.47
CA ASP A 58 56.11 -38.00 71.91
C ASP A 58 56.83 -39.20 71.28
N ASN A 59 56.50 -40.41 71.72
CA ASN A 59 57.09 -41.65 71.22
C ASN A 59 56.30 -42.30 70.06
N ILE A 60 55.21 -41.67 69.59
CA ILE A 60 54.43 -42.16 68.44
C ILE A 60 54.68 -41.26 67.24
N THR A 61 55.35 -41.79 66.21
CA THR A 61 55.50 -41.11 64.93
C THR A 61 54.60 -41.77 63.88
N LEU A 62 53.51 -41.10 63.49
CA LEU A 62 52.68 -41.54 62.36
C LEU A 62 53.44 -41.28 61.06
N LYS A 63 54.01 -42.34 60.46
CA LYS A 63 54.63 -42.26 59.14
C LYS A 63 53.54 -42.28 58.07
N ILE A 64 53.09 -41.10 57.65
CA ILE A 64 52.29 -40.93 56.43
C ILE A 64 53.27 -40.82 55.26
N ASP A 65 53.10 -41.64 54.22
CA ASP A 65 53.86 -41.52 52.97
C ASP A 65 53.41 -40.25 52.20
N PRO A 66 54.27 -39.23 52.05
CA PRO A 66 53.90 -38.00 51.35
C PRO A 66 53.59 -38.19 49.86
N ALA A 67 54.06 -39.27 49.23
CA ALA A 67 53.83 -39.55 47.81
C ALA A 67 52.37 -39.92 47.49
N VAL A 68 51.60 -40.35 48.49
CA VAL A 68 50.16 -40.65 48.34
C VAL A 68 49.31 -39.38 48.45
N VAL A 69 49.83 -38.32 49.08
CA VAL A 69 49.10 -37.06 49.34
C VAL A 69 49.44 -35.99 48.30
N LEU A 70 50.63 -36.04 47.70
CA LEU A 70 51.12 -35.05 46.74
C LEU A 70 51.04 -35.56 45.30
N ALA A 71 50.58 -34.69 44.39
CA ALA A 71 50.62 -34.99 42.97
C ALA A 71 52.07 -35.23 42.51
N THR A 72 52.29 -36.29 41.73
CA THR A 72 53.60 -36.53 41.12
C THR A 72 53.92 -35.42 40.13
N ARG A 73 55.21 -35.07 39.96
CA ARG A 73 55.62 -34.07 38.96
C ARG A 73 55.09 -34.40 37.56
N LYS A 74 55.17 -35.69 37.17
CA LYS A 74 54.64 -36.19 35.91
C LYS A 74 53.15 -35.89 35.74
N TYR A 75 52.34 -36.12 36.77
CA TYR A 75 50.91 -35.80 36.71
C TYR A 75 50.68 -34.30 36.47
N VAL A 76 51.42 -33.44 37.17
CA VAL A 76 51.31 -31.98 37.00
C VAL A 76 51.75 -31.57 35.61
N ASP A 77 52.90 -32.07 35.12
CA ASP A 77 53.43 -31.75 33.79
C ASP A 77 52.49 -32.22 32.68
N ASP A 78 51.96 -33.44 32.77
CA ASP A 78 50.99 -33.99 31.81
C ASP A 78 49.71 -33.13 31.78
N LYS A 79 49.22 -32.69 32.96
CA LYS A 79 48.02 -31.83 33.05
C LYS A 79 48.26 -30.40 32.54
N VAL A 80 49.42 -29.83 32.79
CA VAL A 80 49.81 -28.53 32.24
C VAL A 80 49.91 -28.61 30.72
N LEU A 81 50.49 -29.70 30.19
CA LEU A 81 50.57 -29.92 28.75
C LEU A 81 49.20 -30.11 28.11
N GLU A 82 48.34 -30.93 28.70
CA GLU A 82 46.95 -31.15 28.24
C GLU A 82 46.18 -29.82 28.17
N LEU A 83 46.26 -29.01 29.22
CA LEU A 83 45.64 -27.69 29.25
C LEU A 83 46.23 -26.75 28.19
N LYS A 84 47.55 -26.75 28.02
CA LYS A 84 48.22 -25.91 27.02
C LYS A 84 47.75 -26.28 25.62
N VAL A 85 47.72 -27.57 25.28
CA VAL A 85 47.25 -28.06 23.98
C VAL A 85 45.79 -27.67 23.75
N TYR A 86 44.94 -27.81 24.77
CA TYR A 86 43.54 -27.43 24.67
C TYR A 86 43.35 -25.92 24.41
N VAL A 87 44.06 -25.07 25.16
CA VAL A 87 43.99 -23.61 24.99
C VAL A 87 44.55 -23.18 23.63
N ASP A 88 45.68 -23.75 23.21
CA ASP A 88 46.31 -23.45 21.93
C ASP A 88 45.39 -23.87 20.75
N ASP A 89 44.70 -25.02 20.84
CA ASP A 89 43.70 -25.46 19.86
C ASP A 89 42.48 -24.53 19.80
N LEU A 90 41.93 -24.12 20.95
CA LEU A 90 40.81 -23.17 20.99
C LEU A 90 41.20 -21.82 20.38
N MET A 91 42.41 -21.33 20.68
CA MET A 91 42.91 -20.06 20.12
C MET A 91 43.15 -20.17 18.61
N ALA A 92 43.72 -21.28 18.15
CA ALA A 92 43.90 -21.52 16.71
C ALA A 92 42.55 -21.52 15.97
N LYS A 93 41.52 -22.16 16.54
CA LYS A 93 40.15 -22.15 15.99
C LYS A 93 39.53 -20.75 16.01
N HIS A 94 39.75 -19.99 17.08
CA HIS A 94 39.26 -18.62 17.19
C HIS A 94 39.89 -17.71 16.13
N LEU A 95 41.20 -17.82 15.89
CA LEU A 95 41.92 -17.03 14.88
C LEU A 95 41.60 -17.45 13.44
N ALA A 96 41.30 -18.73 13.21
CA ALA A 96 40.91 -19.24 11.90
C ALA A 96 39.44 -18.95 11.54
N ALA A 97 38.59 -18.70 12.54
CA ALA A 97 37.20 -18.36 12.30
C ALA A 97 37.10 -17.00 11.58
N PRO A 98 36.33 -16.89 10.48
CA PRO A 98 36.12 -15.61 9.79
C PRO A 98 35.44 -14.55 10.66
N ASP A 99 34.58 -14.98 11.58
CA ASP A 99 33.89 -14.13 12.54
C ASP A 99 33.66 -14.86 13.88
N PRO A 100 34.67 -14.89 14.77
CA PRO A 100 34.53 -15.52 16.08
C PRO A 100 33.65 -14.71 17.05
N HIS A 101 33.18 -13.53 16.64
CA HIS A 101 32.46 -12.57 17.49
C HIS A 101 31.28 -11.93 16.75
N SER A 102 30.33 -12.76 16.33
CA SER A 102 29.17 -12.36 15.52
C SER A 102 28.21 -11.37 16.17
N GLN A 103 28.36 -11.07 17.46
CA GLN A 103 27.64 -9.98 18.12
C GLN A 103 28.12 -8.57 17.71
N TYR A 104 29.29 -8.46 17.08
CA TYR A 104 29.86 -7.18 16.64
C TYR A 104 29.80 -7.06 15.11
N ALA A 105 29.72 -5.82 14.62
CA ALA A 105 29.82 -5.55 13.19
C ALA A 105 31.25 -5.84 12.70
N GLN A 106 31.37 -6.46 11.53
CA GLN A 106 32.66 -6.69 10.89
C GLN A 106 33.38 -5.36 10.61
N LYS A 107 34.71 -5.35 10.76
CA LYS A 107 35.52 -4.15 10.53
C LYS A 107 35.49 -3.72 9.06
N GLU A 108 35.59 -4.68 8.16
CA GLU A 108 35.60 -4.45 6.71
C GLU A 108 34.23 -4.85 6.15
N SER A 109 33.55 -3.91 5.50
CA SER A 109 32.26 -4.13 4.84
C SER A 109 31.19 -4.82 5.70
N PRO A 110 30.83 -4.28 6.88
CA PRO A 110 29.78 -4.87 7.71
C PRO A 110 28.43 -4.90 7.00
N THR A 111 27.69 -5.98 7.18
CA THR A 111 26.26 -6.02 6.86
C THR A 111 25.46 -5.60 8.09
N PHE A 112 24.68 -4.53 7.97
CA PHE A 112 23.78 -4.09 9.03
C PHE A 112 22.38 -4.71 8.85
N THR A 113 21.81 -5.29 9.91
CA THR A 113 20.45 -5.84 9.93
C THR A 113 19.55 -5.03 10.87
N GLY A 114 18.22 -5.18 10.74
CA GLY A 114 17.25 -4.43 11.53
C GLY A 114 17.17 -2.93 11.16
N THR A 115 17.06 -2.06 12.16
CA THR A 115 17.03 -0.59 11.98
C THR A 115 18.23 0.07 12.68
N PRO A 116 19.40 0.14 12.03
CA PRO A 116 20.59 0.76 12.60
C PRO A 116 20.34 2.22 12.98
N LYS A 117 20.79 2.61 14.17
CA LYS A 117 20.74 4.01 14.62
C LYS A 117 22.09 4.65 14.36
N ALA A 118 22.09 5.78 13.67
CA ALA A 118 23.24 6.65 13.53
C ALA A 118 22.84 8.10 13.88
N PRO A 119 23.75 8.91 14.43
CA PRO A 119 23.49 10.34 14.62
C PRO A 119 23.16 11.01 13.29
N THR A 120 22.12 11.85 13.25
CA THR A 120 21.79 12.63 12.04
C THR A 120 22.83 13.73 11.84
N PRO A 121 23.57 13.72 10.71
CA PRO A 121 24.52 14.78 10.41
C PRO A 121 23.82 16.15 10.25
N ALA A 122 24.54 17.23 10.53
CA ALA A 122 24.06 18.59 10.23
C ALA A 122 23.99 18.82 8.71
N ALA A 123 23.12 19.74 8.27
CA ALA A 123 23.00 20.11 6.86
C ALA A 123 24.35 20.59 6.28
N GLY A 124 24.65 20.21 5.04
CA GLY A 124 25.91 20.55 4.36
C GLY A 124 27.13 19.72 4.78
N ASN A 125 26.97 18.74 5.67
CA ASN A 125 28.04 17.81 6.03
C ASN A 125 28.49 16.99 4.80
N ASN A 126 29.81 16.94 4.57
CA ASN A 126 30.46 16.26 3.44
C ASN A 126 31.50 15.22 3.89
N THR A 127 31.38 14.74 5.12
CA THR A 127 32.28 13.73 5.71
C THR A 127 31.88 12.32 5.31
N THR A 128 32.63 11.32 5.77
CA THR A 128 32.35 9.89 5.57
C THR A 128 31.32 9.31 6.56
N GLN A 129 30.58 10.16 7.27
CA GLN A 129 29.52 9.72 8.18
C GLN A 129 28.38 9.02 7.43
N VAL A 130 27.72 8.06 8.08
CA VAL A 130 26.54 7.39 7.54
C VAL A 130 25.39 8.40 7.37
N ALA A 131 24.85 8.48 6.16
CA ALA A 131 23.66 9.30 5.90
C ALA A 131 22.42 8.63 6.51
N THR A 132 21.79 9.30 7.48
CA THR A 132 20.51 8.84 8.05
C THR A 132 19.34 9.19 7.12
N THR A 133 18.22 8.47 7.26
CA THR A 133 16.98 8.79 6.51
C THR A 133 16.49 10.21 6.78
N ALA A 134 16.63 10.69 8.02
CA ALA A 134 16.29 12.08 8.38
C ALA A 134 17.15 13.12 7.65
N PHE A 135 18.45 12.87 7.49
CA PHE A 135 19.35 13.74 6.73
C PHE A 135 18.96 13.79 5.25
N VAL A 136 18.69 12.63 4.63
CA VAL A 136 18.27 12.55 3.22
C VAL A 136 16.91 13.24 3.01
N GLN A 137 15.95 13.02 3.91
CA GLN A 137 14.65 13.68 3.84
C GLN A 137 14.77 15.20 3.95
N ALA A 138 15.62 15.70 4.86
CA ALA A 138 15.89 17.13 4.99
C ALA A 138 16.53 17.70 3.71
N ALA A 139 17.52 17.01 3.14
CA ALA A 139 18.16 17.43 1.89
C ALA A 139 17.17 17.46 0.71
N LEU A 140 16.32 16.44 0.56
CA LEU A 140 15.27 16.42 -0.47
C LEU A 140 14.27 17.56 -0.29
N THR A 141 13.84 17.81 0.94
CA THR A 141 12.92 18.91 1.26
C THR A 141 13.56 20.26 0.95
N ALA A 142 14.85 20.42 1.25
CA ALA A 142 15.60 21.63 0.92
C ALA A 142 15.76 21.82 -0.61
N ILE A 143 15.90 20.76 -1.40
CA ILE A 143 15.90 20.85 -2.86
C ILE A 143 14.53 21.26 -3.39
N ILE A 144 13.45 20.70 -2.85
CA ILE A 144 12.07 21.02 -3.24
C ILE A 144 11.72 22.47 -2.92
N ASN A 145 12.06 22.95 -1.71
CA ASN A 145 11.74 24.31 -1.24
C ASN A 145 12.76 25.37 -1.66
N GLY A 146 14.02 24.96 -1.90
CA GLY A 146 15.09 25.81 -2.39
C GLY A 146 15.08 25.92 -3.91
N ALA A 147 14.18 25.19 -4.58
CA ALA A 147 13.89 25.43 -5.97
C ALA A 147 13.48 26.90 -6.12
N PRO A 148 14.10 27.67 -7.04
CA PRO A 148 13.79 29.09 -7.20
C PRO A 148 12.28 29.27 -7.39
N ALA A 149 11.73 30.44 -7.06
CA ALA A 149 10.30 30.73 -7.20
C ALA A 149 9.71 30.30 -8.56
N THR A 150 10.55 30.19 -9.60
CA THR A 150 10.19 29.63 -10.91
C THR A 150 9.72 28.16 -10.88
N LEU A 151 10.23 27.29 -10.01
CA LEU A 151 9.74 25.90 -9.87
C LEU A 151 8.46 25.81 -9.02
N ASP A 152 8.29 26.69 -8.02
CA ASP A 152 7.03 26.85 -7.31
C ASP A 152 5.93 27.30 -8.29
N THR A 153 6.23 28.28 -9.16
CA THR A 153 5.31 28.69 -10.23
C THR A 153 5.02 27.56 -11.23
N LEU A 154 5.96 26.66 -11.52
CA LEU A 154 5.67 25.50 -12.39
C LEU A 154 4.70 24.53 -11.71
N LYS A 155 4.80 24.34 -10.39
CA LYS A 155 3.84 23.53 -9.62
C LYS A 155 2.46 24.19 -9.61
N GLU A 156 2.41 25.49 -9.37
CA GLU A 156 1.16 26.27 -9.42
C GLU A 156 0.53 26.24 -10.82
N ILE A 157 1.32 26.43 -11.89
CA ILE A 157 0.85 26.34 -13.28
C ILE A 157 0.33 24.94 -13.57
N ALA A 158 1.04 23.88 -13.19
CA ALA A 158 0.61 22.50 -13.38
C ALA A 158 -0.73 22.23 -12.67
N VAL A 159 -0.92 22.73 -11.45
CA VAL A 159 -2.20 22.65 -10.74
C VAL A 159 -3.28 23.48 -11.43
N ALA A 160 -2.98 24.70 -11.86
CA ALA A 160 -3.92 25.60 -12.53
C ALA A 160 -4.44 25.05 -13.86
N ILE A 161 -3.63 24.27 -14.58
CA ILE A 161 -4.04 23.55 -15.80
C ILE A 161 -4.54 22.12 -15.52
N ASN A 162 -4.82 21.77 -14.26
CA ASN A 162 -5.28 20.46 -13.82
C ASN A 162 -4.37 19.28 -14.25
N ASN A 163 -3.06 19.53 -14.32
CA ASN A 163 -2.04 18.61 -14.81
C ASN A 163 -2.38 18.04 -16.21
N ASP A 164 -3.05 18.79 -17.08
CA ASP A 164 -3.41 18.34 -18.42
C ASP A 164 -2.17 18.37 -19.37
N PRO A 165 -1.61 17.21 -19.76
CA PRO A 165 -0.46 17.17 -20.68
C PRO A 165 -0.82 17.62 -22.11
N LYS A 166 -2.11 17.76 -22.43
CA LYS A 166 -2.63 18.17 -23.72
C LYS A 166 -3.43 19.47 -23.63
N PHE A 167 -3.16 20.32 -22.62
CA PHE A 167 -3.90 21.56 -22.37
C PHE A 167 -4.20 22.40 -23.63
N SER A 168 -3.18 22.61 -24.48
CA SER A 168 -3.35 23.34 -25.74
C SER A 168 -4.37 22.66 -26.68
N THR A 169 -4.31 21.34 -26.82
CA THR A 169 -5.29 20.58 -27.61
C THR A 169 -6.68 20.65 -26.99
N THR A 170 -6.80 20.53 -25.67
CA THR A 170 -8.07 20.64 -24.95
C THR A 170 -8.76 21.99 -25.20
N ILE A 171 -8.01 23.09 -25.06
CA ILE A 171 -8.51 24.44 -25.31
C ILE A 171 -8.88 24.64 -26.78
N ASN A 172 -8.02 24.20 -27.71
CA ASN A 172 -8.30 24.31 -29.15
C ASN A 172 -9.57 23.54 -29.54
N ASN A 173 -9.77 22.34 -29.00
CA ASN A 173 -10.99 21.56 -29.22
C ASN A 173 -12.23 22.26 -28.65
N ALA A 174 -12.15 22.81 -27.44
CA ALA A 174 -13.25 23.55 -26.83
C ALA A 174 -13.61 24.82 -27.60
N LEU A 175 -12.61 25.50 -28.17
CA LEU A 175 -12.80 26.69 -28.99
C LEU A 175 -13.41 26.36 -30.36
N ALA A 176 -13.01 25.22 -30.96
CA ALA A 176 -13.56 24.76 -32.23
C ALA A 176 -15.07 24.44 -32.17
N LEU A 177 -15.63 24.23 -30.98
CA LEU A 177 -17.07 24.05 -30.76
C LEU A 177 -17.86 25.36 -30.66
N LYS A 178 -17.20 26.52 -30.62
CA LYS A 178 -17.85 27.83 -30.55
C LYS A 178 -18.12 28.37 -31.96
N ALA A 179 -19.23 29.08 -32.13
CA ALA A 179 -19.51 29.77 -33.38
C ALA A 179 -18.56 30.98 -33.57
N PRO A 180 -18.14 31.30 -34.81
CA PRO A 180 -17.33 32.50 -35.09
C PRO A 180 -18.02 33.80 -34.64
N LEU A 181 -17.24 34.76 -34.14
CA LEU A 181 -17.76 36.07 -33.71
C LEU A 181 -18.32 36.88 -34.88
N LEU A 182 -17.65 36.84 -36.03
CA LEU A 182 -18.06 37.54 -37.24
C LEU A 182 -18.71 36.55 -38.20
N SER A 183 -19.95 36.83 -38.58
CA SER A 183 -20.72 36.09 -39.58
C SER A 183 -20.70 34.56 -39.34
N PRO A 184 -21.20 34.08 -38.19
CA PRO A 184 -21.25 32.66 -37.92
C PRO A 184 -22.10 31.93 -38.96
N ALA A 185 -21.55 30.85 -39.55
CA ALA A 185 -22.35 29.88 -40.28
C ALA A 185 -23.06 28.98 -39.27
N LEU A 186 -24.37 29.12 -39.15
CA LEU A 186 -25.19 28.26 -38.28
C LEU A 186 -25.59 27.01 -39.06
N THR A 187 -25.31 25.83 -38.51
CA THR A 187 -25.75 24.53 -39.06
C THR A 187 -26.80 23.88 -38.15
N GLY A 188 -27.50 22.86 -38.65
CA GLY A 188 -28.58 22.20 -37.90
C GLY A 188 -29.85 23.05 -37.79
N THR A 189 -30.51 23.00 -36.63
CA THR A 189 -31.71 23.80 -36.30
C THR A 189 -31.41 24.77 -35.15
N PRO A 190 -30.88 25.97 -35.44
CA PRO A 190 -30.51 26.93 -34.41
C PRO A 190 -31.73 27.33 -33.56
N THR A 191 -31.59 27.27 -32.25
CA THR A 191 -32.61 27.75 -31.32
C THR A 191 -32.34 29.20 -30.94
N ALA A 192 -33.37 30.04 -30.96
CA ALA A 192 -33.32 31.37 -30.39
C ALA A 192 -34.60 31.62 -29.57
N PRO A 193 -34.56 32.46 -28.51
CA PRO A 193 -35.76 32.86 -27.80
C PRO A 193 -36.77 33.55 -28.73
N THR A 194 -38.03 33.15 -28.67
CA THR A 194 -39.10 33.80 -29.45
C THR A 194 -39.47 35.12 -28.79
N ALA A 195 -39.25 36.22 -29.50
CA ALA A 195 -39.61 37.55 -29.03
C ALA A 195 -41.14 37.73 -28.93
N ALA A 196 -41.57 38.68 -28.09
CA ALA A 196 -42.96 39.15 -28.14
C ALA A 196 -43.19 39.98 -29.41
N GLN A 197 -44.42 39.97 -29.94
CA GLN A 197 -44.78 40.65 -31.20
C GLN A 197 -44.53 42.16 -31.23
N SER A 198 -44.38 42.80 -30.05
CA SER A 198 -44.10 44.23 -29.92
C SER A 198 -42.61 44.60 -29.98
N VAL A 199 -41.71 43.62 -30.02
CA VAL A 199 -40.25 43.85 -30.00
C VAL A 199 -39.77 44.35 -31.36
N ASN A 200 -38.97 45.42 -31.37
CA ASN A 200 -38.47 46.10 -32.58
C ASN A 200 -36.94 46.34 -32.55
N ASN A 201 -36.20 45.45 -31.94
CA ASN A 201 -34.73 45.52 -31.84
C ASN A 201 -34.06 44.51 -32.80
N THR A 202 -32.74 44.35 -32.68
CA THR A 202 -31.91 43.49 -33.54
C THR A 202 -31.96 41.99 -33.17
N GLN A 203 -32.93 41.56 -32.36
CA GLN A 203 -33.09 40.15 -32.00
C GLN A 203 -33.43 39.30 -33.24
N ILE A 204 -32.92 38.07 -33.27
CA ILE A 204 -33.24 37.10 -34.34
C ILE A 204 -34.74 36.80 -34.32
N ALA A 205 -35.41 36.98 -35.46
CA ALA A 205 -36.79 36.57 -35.65
C ALA A 205 -36.88 35.04 -35.79
N THR A 206 -37.51 34.38 -34.82
CA THR A 206 -37.75 32.93 -34.90
C THR A 206 -38.87 32.62 -35.89
N THR A 207 -38.92 31.38 -36.37
CA THR A 207 -40.02 30.91 -37.22
C THR A 207 -41.38 31.02 -36.51
N ALA A 208 -41.43 30.86 -35.19
CA ALA A 208 -42.64 31.05 -34.38
C ALA A 208 -43.11 32.52 -34.34
N PHE A 209 -42.19 33.48 -34.21
CA PHE A 209 -42.49 34.91 -34.29
C PHE A 209 -43.07 35.27 -35.65
N VAL A 210 -42.41 34.85 -36.74
CA VAL A 210 -42.85 35.14 -38.12
C VAL A 210 -44.21 34.53 -38.41
N LYS A 211 -44.45 33.26 -38.04
CA LYS A 211 -45.76 32.63 -38.17
C LYS A 211 -46.86 33.39 -37.45
N SER A 212 -46.59 33.85 -36.23
CA SER A 212 -47.53 34.64 -35.43
C SER A 212 -47.81 36.01 -36.04
N ALA A 213 -46.78 36.68 -36.57
CA ALA A 213 -46.91 37.97 -37.24
C ALA A 213 -47.76 37.88 -38.51
N ILE A 214 -47.51 36.87 -39.34
CA ILE A 214 -48.30 36.62 -40.56
C ILE A 214 -49.75 36.28 -40.19
N ALA A 215 -49.97 35.41 -39.20
CA ALA A 215 -51.31 35.06 -38.75
C ALA A 215 -52.07 36.30 -38.24
N ALA A 216 -51.42 37.17 -37.47
CA ALA A 216 -52.01 38.43 -37.01
C ALA A 216 -52.35 39.37 -38.18
N MET A 217 -51.46 39.50 -39.17
CA MET A 217 -51.68 40.33 -40.35
C MET A 217 -52.86 39.83 -41.20
N VAL A 218 -52.91 38.52 -41.49
CA VAL A 218 -54.03 37.90 -42.22
C VAL A 218 -55.33 38.01 -41.42
N GLY A 219 -55.28 37.78 -40.11
CA GLY A 219 -56.42 37.90 -39.21
C GLY A 219 -56.92 39.33 -38.99
N SER A 220 -56.12 40.34 -39.35
CA SER A 220 -56.52 41.76 -39.37
C SER A 220 -57.12 42.23 -40.70
N ALA A 221 -57.09 41.38 -41.73
CA ALA A 221 -57.78 41.58 -43.01
C ALA A 221 -59.06 40.71 -43.19
N PRO A 222 -59.86 40.38 -42.15
CA PRO A 222 -60.96 39.44 -42.31
C PRO A 222 -62.03 40.05 -43.21
N ALA A 223 -62.42 41.31 -43.03
CA ALA A 223 -63.44 41.94 -43.89
C ALA A 223 -62.98 42.10 -45.35
N ALA A 224 -61.72 42.44 -45.62
CA ALA A 224 -61.25 42.64 -46.99
C ALA A 224 -61.07 41.31 -47.76
N LEU A 225 -60.50 40.29 -47.11
CA LEU A 225 -60.32 38.98 -47.73
C LEU A 225 -61.66 38.22 -47.85
N ASP A 226 -62.56 38.40 -46.87
CA ASP A 226 -63.94 37.95 -46.94
C ASP A 226 -64.67 38.66 -48.09
N THR A 227 -64.56 39.99 -48.23
CA THR A 227 -65.19 40.70 -49.37
C THR A 227 -64.67 40.24 -50.73
N LEU A 228 -63.40 39.85 -50.89
CA LEU A 228 -62.89 39.32 -52.15
C LEU A 228 -63.40 37.90 -52.42
N ASN A 229 -63.53 37.07 -51.39
CA ASN A 229 -64.11 35.73 -51.49
C ASN A 229 -65.63 35.80 -51.74
N GLU A 230 -66.35 36.68 -51.04
CA GLU A 230 -67.76 37.00 -51.24
C GLU A 230 -68.00 37.59 -52.63
N LEU A 231 -67.14 38.50 -53.10
CA LEU A 231 -67.23 39.03 -54.46
C LEU A 231 -66.96 37.94 -55.49
N ALA A 232 -65.92 37.13 -55.34
CA ALA A 232 -65.66 36.00 -56.23
C ALA A 232 -66.85 35.03 -56.28
N ALA A 233 -67.44 34.71 -55.13
CA ALA A 233 -68.64 33.88 -55.04
C ALA A 233 -69.89 34.55 -55.64
N ALA A 234 -70.10 35.85 -55.43
CA ALA A 234 -71.20 36.64 -55.99
C ALA A 234 -71.11 36.77 -57.51
N LEU A 235 -69.88 36.80 -58.05
CA LEU A 235 -69.60 36.73 -59.49
C LEU A 235 -69.56 35.28 -60.01
N GLY A 236 -69.95 34.29 -59.19
CA GLY A 236 -70.06 32.89 -59.59
C GLY A 236 -68.73 32.16 -59.81
N ASN A 237 -67.62 32.68 -59.29
CA ASN A 237 -66.26 32.22 -59.57
C ASN A 237 -65.94 32.16 -61.07
N ASP A 238 -66.55 33.03 -61.88
CA ASP A 238 -66.40 33.03 -63.34
C ASP A 238 -65.13 33.81 -63.78
N PRO A 239 -64.09 33.14 -64.30
CA PRO A 239 -62.88 33.82 -64.80
C PRO A 239 -63.15 34.75 -65.98
N ASN A 240 -64.27 34.55 -66.67
CA ASN A 240 -64.69 35.32 -67.84
C ASN A 240 -65.95 36.16 -67.52
N PHE A 241 -66.18 36.54 -66.25
CA PHE A 241 -67.39 37.25 -65.82
C PHE A 241 -67.78 38.42 -66.73
N ALA A 242 -66.81 39.24 -67.16
CA ALA A 242 -67.06 40.35 -68.09
C ALA A 242 -67.63 39.88 -69.44
N THR A 243 -67.07 38.82 -70.02
CA THR A 243 -67.56 38.20 -71.26
C THR A 243 -68.94 37.57 -71.07
N THR A 244 -69.15 36.86 -69.95
CA THR A 244 -70.44 36.25 -69.60
C THR A 244 -71.53 37.31 -69.45
N MET A 245 -71.25 38.42 -68.76
CA MET A 245 -72.18 39.54 -68.65
C MET A 245 -72.41 40.25 -69.98
N LEU A 246 -71.38 40.45 -70.79
CA LEU A 246 -71.52 41.01 -72.13
C LEU A 246 -72.48 40.16 -72.99
N ASN A 247 -72.30 38.83 -72.98
CA ASN A 247 -73.17 37.90 -73.71
C ASN A 247 -74.60 37.90 -73.17
N ALA A 248 -74.78 37.91 -71.85
CA ALA A 248 -76.10 37.97 -71.22
C ALA A 248 -76.83 39.28 -71.58
N LEU A 249 -76.13 40.42 -71.57
CA LEU A 249 -76.69 41.72 -71.93
C LEU A 249 -77.02 41.84 -73.42
N ALA A 250 -76.18 41.27 -74.29
CA ALA A 250 -76.44 41.19 -75.73
C ALA A 250 -77.74 40.43 -76.06
N GLY A 251 -78.15 39.48 -75.21
CA GLY A 251 -79.43 38.78 -75.33
C GLY A 251 -80.64 39.47 -74.67
N LYS A 252 -80.44 40.58 -73.93
CA LYS A 252 -81.50 41.27 -73.16
C LYS A 252 -82.14 42.44 -73.90
N GLN A 253 -81.57 42.90 -75.01
CA GLN A 253 -82.37 43.59 -76.02
C GLN A 253 -83.19 42.51 -76.73
N PRO A 254 -84.52 42.64 -76.86
CA PRO A 254 -85.27 41.68 -77.65
C PRO A 254 -84.68 41.69 -79.05
N LEU A 255 -84.11 40.57 -79.47
CA LEU A 255 -83.99 40.18 -80.87
C LEU A 255 -85.40 39.88 -81.44
N ASP A 256 -86.38 40.66 -80.99
CA ASP A 256 -87.72 40.64 -81.49
C ASP A 256 -87.69 41.44 -82.78
N ASN A 257 -87.96 40.76 -83.89
CA ASN A 257 -87.92 41.39 -85.20
C ASN A 257 -88.87 42.59 -85.24
N THR A 258 -89.98 42.58 -84.49
CA THR A 258 -90.93 43.69 -84.44
C THR A 258 -90.30 44.90 -83.73
N LEU A 259 -89.78 44.78 -82.51
CA LEU A 259 -89.11 45.90 -81.83
C LEU A 259 -87.85 46.39 -82.55
N THR A 260 -87.09 45.48 -83.17
CA THR A 260 -85.90 45.84 -83.98
C THR A 260 -86.31 46.65 -85.21
N ASN A 261 -87.37 46.23 -85.91
CA ASN A 261 -87.93 46.95 -87.05
C ASN A 261 -88.60 48.27 -86.66
N LEU A 262 -89.15 48.39 -85.45
CA LEU A 262 -89.77 49.62 -84.95
C LEU A 262 -88.73 50.63 -84.43
N SER A 263 -87.60 50.18 -83.87
CA SER A 263 -86.57 51.09 -83.36
C SER A 263 -85.91 51.85 -84.52
N GLY A 264 -86.03 53.18 -84.53
CA GLY A 264 -85.46 54.04 -85.56
C GLY A 264 -86.40 54.39 -86.73
N LYS A 265 -87.65 53.90 -86.74
CA LYS A 265 -88.69 54.42 -87.65
C LYS A 265 -89.27 55.72 -87.11
N ASP A 266 -89.54 56.68 -88.00
CA ASP A 266 -90.34 57.86 -87.68
C ASP A 266 -91.83 57.50 -87.59
N VAL A 267 -92.66 58.46 -87.18
CA VAL A 267 -94.11 58.23 -86.97
C VAL A 267 -94.79 57.66 -88.23
N ALA A 268 -94.36 58.10 -89.42
CA ALA A 268 -94.89 57.60 -90.67
C ALA A 268 -94.49 56.14 -90.92
N GLY A 269 -93.24 55.77 -90.61
CA GLY A 269 -92.76 54.39 -90.70
C GLY A 269 -93.44 53.42 -89.75
N LEU A 270 -93.92 53.88 -88.59
CA LEU A 270 -94.67 53.06 -87.61
C LEU A 270 -96.10 52.74 -88.03
N LEU A 271 -96.75 53.61 -88.81
CA LEU A 271 -98.14 53.45 -89.23
C LEU A 271 -98.33 52.43 -90.38
N ALA A 272 -97.24 51.99 -91.01
CA ALA A 272 -97.23 51.09 -92.16
C ALA A 272 -96.80 49.64 -91.82
N TYR A 273 -96.60 49.34 -90.54
CA TYR A 273 -96.17 48.04 -90.01
C TYR A 273 -97.28 47.42 -89.16
#